data_AF-A0A519FVR5-F1
#
_entry.id   AF-A0A519FVR5-F1
#
_cell.length_a   1.000
_cell.length_b   1.000
_cell.length_c   1.000
_cell.angle_alpha   90.00
_cell.angle_beta   90.00
_cell.angle_gamma   90.00
#
_symmetry.space_group_name_H-M   'P 1'
#
loop_
_entity.id
_entity.type
_entity.pdbx_description
1 polymer ?
#
loop_
_entity_poly.entity_id
_entity_poly.type
_entity_poly.pdbx_seq_one_letter_code
_entity_poly.pdbx_strand_id
1 'polypeptide(L)' 'MGIQITPSVLNADLSRLADEVARIPSSDWIHVDVM' A
#
# COMPACT_ATOMS: atom_id res chain seq x y z
N MET A 1 6.24 -13.19 15.81
CA MET A 1 5.56 -12.26 14.89
C MET A 1 6.15 -10.88 15.13
N GLY A 2 6.80 -10.27 14.13
CA GLY A 2 7.42 -8.95 14.23
C GLY A 2 6.43 -7.81 13.96
N ILE A 3 6.92 -6.56 13.95
CA ILE A 3 6.14 -5.39 13.50
C ILE A 3 5.87 -5.55 12.00
N GLN A 4 4.64 -5.27 11.58
CA GLN A 4 4.23 -5.24 10.17
C GLN A 4 3.97 -3.78 9.74
N ILE A 5 4.35 -3.45 8.51
CA ILE A 5 4.12 -2.14 7.89
C ILE A 5 3.22 -2.33 6.67
N THR A 6 2.02 -1.77 6.73
CA THR A 6 0.95 -1.95 5.73
C THR A 6 0.40 -0.60 5.25
N PRO A 7 1.03 0.07 4.27
CA PRO A 7 0.61 1.38 3.79
C PRO A 7 -0.82 1.34 3.21
N SER A 8 -1.65 2.35 3.50
CA SER A 8 -3.00 2.48 2.93
C SER A 8 -2.96 3.13 1.54
N VAL A 9 -3.71 2.56 0.60
CA VAL A 9 -3.88 3.11 -0.76
C VAL A 9 -4.93 4.22 -0.84
N LEU A 10 -5.67 4.49 0.24
CA LEU A 10 -6.76 5.47 0.25
C LEU A 10 -6.29 6.89 -0.13
N ASN A 11 -5.01 7.21 0.09
CA ASN A 11 -4.40 8.50 -0.25
C ASN A 11 -3.38 8.42 -1.41
N ALA A 12 -3.32 7.30 -2.13
CA ALA A 12 -2.41 7.10 -3.26
C ALA A 12 -3.01 7.64 -4.57
N ASP A 13 -2.17 7.79 -5.60
CA ASP A 13 -2.65 8.01 -6.97
C ASP A 13 -3.24 6.71 -7.54
N LEU A 14 -4.56 6.54 -7.37
CA LEU A 14 -5.26 5.35 -7.84
C LEU A 14 -5.25 5.19 -9.37
N SER A 15 -5.03 6.27 -10.13
CA SER A 15 -4.90 6.17 -11.60
C SER A 15 -3.60 5.48 -12.03
N ARG A 16 -2.62 5.42 -11.13
CA ARG A 16 -1.29 4.81 -11.32
C ARG A 16 -0.98 3.81 -10.20
N LEU A 17 -1.96 3.02 -9.78
CA LEU A 17 -1.82 2.15 -8.61
C LEU A 17 -0.63 1.18 -8.71
N ALA A 18 -0.32 0.68 -9.92
CA ALA A 18 0.84 -0.19 -10.12
C ALA A 18 2.16 0.51 -9.79
N ASP A 19 2.30 1.78 -10.16
CA ASP A 19 3.50 2.58 -9.85
C ASP A 19 3.56 2.90 -8.35
N GLU A 20 2.43 3.23 -7.74
CA GLU A 20 2.35 3.51 -6.30
C GLU A 20 2.75 2.29 -5.47
N VAL A 21 2.31 1.09 -5.85
CA VAL A 21 2.73 -0.16 -5.19
C VAL A 21 4.21 -0.45 -5.44
N ALA A 22 4.72 -0.21 -6.66
CA ALA A 22 6.14 -0.41 -6.98
C ALA A 22 7.09 0.49 -6.16
N ARG A 23 6.60 1.62 -5.61
CA ARG A 23 7.39 2.53 -4.76
C ARG A 23 7.68 2.00 -3.36
N ILE A 24 6.98 0.96 -2.90
CA ILE A 24 7.07 0.43 -1.52
C ILE A 24 7.46 -1.05 -1.48
N PRO A 25 8.60 -1.47 -2.05
CA PRO A 25 8.97 -2.88 -2.15
C PRO A 25 9.23 -3.58 -0.81
N SER A 26 9.43 -2.82 0.27
CA SER A 26 9.69 -3.34 1.62
C SER A 26 8.45 -3.45 2.50
N SER A 27 7.26 -3.08 2.01
CA SER A 27 6.02 -3.23 2.78
C SER A 27 5.62 -4.69 2.88
N ASP A 28 5.10 -5.10 4.04
CA ASP A 28 4.63 -6.48 4.24
C ASP A 28 3.34 -6.74 3.47
N TRP A 29 2.43 -5.75 3.45
CA TRP A 29 1.13 -5.80 2.79
C TRP A 29 0.69 -4.42 2.31
N ILE A 30 -0.43 -4.40 1.60
CA ILE A 30 -1.14 -3.19 1.19
C ILE A 30 -2.46 -3.11 1.94
N HIS A 31 -2.72 -1.99 2.61
CA HIS A 31 -3.97 -1.77 3.33
C HIS A 31 -5.01 -1.16 2.38
N VAL A 32 -6.17 -1.82 2.26
CA VAL A 32 -7.27 -1.43 1.36
C VAL A 32 -8.54 -1.22 2.19
N ASP A 33 -9.01 0.03 2.22
CA ASP A 33 -10.24 0.41 2.90
C ASP A 33 -11.44 0.24 1.93
N VAL A 34 -12.47 -0.51 2.34
CA VAL A 34 -13.72 -0.70 1.58
C VAL A 34 -14.87 -0.09 2.38
N MET A 35 -15.61 0.82 1.75
CA MET A 35 -16.77 1.52 2.34
C MET A 35 -18.08 0.78 2.06
#